data_AF-A0A1X7SR55-F1
#
_entry.id   AF-A0A1X7SR55-F1
#
_cell.length_a   1.000
_cell.length_b   1.000
_cell.length_c   1.000
_cell.angle_alpha   90.00
_cell.angle_beta   90.00
_cell.angle_gamma   90.00
#
_symmetry.space_group_name_H-M   'P 1'
#
loop_
_entity.id
_entity.type
_entity.pdbx_description
1 polymer ?
#
loop_
_entity_poly.entity_id
_entity_poly.type
_entity_poly.pdbx_seq_one_letter_code
_entity_poly.pdbx_strand_id
1 'polypeptide(L)'
;MNVVEHKNPVKRIPCSEIAPHIHDEIVGDGACFFRTLSKAITGTEANHYAVCVSLIEFMLHPANVLAFGRLLRQSVAYDIYAQKAVTSHINRSRLYSETTWSTEYEVFVAATVFQ
;
A
#
# COMPACT_ATOMS: atom_id res chain seq x y z
N MET A 1 -29.95 -26.44 -17.32
CA MET A 1 -29.81 -25.09 -16.71
C MET A 1 -28.66 -24.41 -17.43
N ASN A 2 -28.94 -23.39 -18.25
CA ASN A 2 -27.91 -22.67 -19.00
C ASN A 2 -27.42 -21.50 -18.16
N VAL A 3 -26.15 -21.52 -17.78
CA VAL A 3 -25.48 -20.38 -17.15
C VAL A 3 -25.23 -19.35 -18.24
N VAL A 4 -25.92 -18.22 -18.18
CA VAL A 4 -25.67 -17.08 -19.05
C VAL A 4 -24.41 -16.39 -18.54
N GLU A 5 -23.30 -16.53 -19.27
CA GLU A 5 -22.12 -15.68 -19.05
C GLU A 5 -22.51 -14.22 -19.31
N HIS A 6 -22.61 -13.44 -18.24
CA HIS A 6 -22.81 -12.00 -18.34
C HIS A 6 -21.46 -11.35 -18.66
N LYS A 7 -21.02 -11.45 -19.92
CA LYS A 7 -19.96 -10.59 -20.45
C LYS A 7 -20.55 -9.20 -20.61
N ASN A 8 -20.44 -8.40 -19.55
CA ASN A 8 -20.55 -6.95 -19.69
C ASN A 8 -19.18 -6.47 -20.19
N PRO A 9 -18.99 -6.17 -21.49
CA PRO A 9 -17.75 -5.56 -21.91
C PRO A 9 -17.73 -4.15 -21.30
N VAL A 10 -17.01 -3.99 -20.20
CA VAL A 10 -16.66 -2.67 -19.68
C VAL A 10 -16.04 -1.94 -20.86
N LYS A 11 -16.76 -0.95 -21.38
CA LYS A 11 -16.34 -0.14 -22.52
C LYS A 11 -15.13 0.66 -22.06
N ARG A 12 -13.93 0.09 -22.24
CA ARG A 12 -12.67 0.78 -21.93
C ARG A 12 -12.60 2.00 -22.82
N ILE A 13 -12.68 3.18 -22.23
CA ILE A 13 -12.42 4.43 -22.94
C ILE A 13 -10.89 4.54 -23.00
N PRO A 14 -10.26 4.41 -24.18
CA PRO A 14 -8.83 4.60 -24.28
C PRO A 14 -8.53 6.07 -23.99
N CYS A 15 -7.95 6.34 -22.82
CA CYS A 15 -7.36 7.63 -22.49
C CYS A 15 -5.85 7.45 -22.63
N SER A 16 -5.30 7.96 -23.73
CA SER A 16 -3.86 7.83 -24.03
C SER A 16 -2.98 8.51 -22.99
N GLU A 17 -3.52 9.45 -22.23
CA GLU A 17 -2.82 10.16 -21.14
C GLU A 17 -2.64 9.30 -19.88
N ILE A 18 -3.44 8.25 -19.69
CA ILE A 18 -3.32 7.31 -18.57
C ILE A 18 -2.77 5.95 -18.99
N ALA A 19 -2.26 5.84 -20.23
CA ALA A 19 -1.63 4.62 -20.70
C ALA A 19 -0.31 4.38 -19.95
N PRO A 20 -0.07 3.19 -19.38
CA PRO A 20 1.22 2.89 -18.78
C PRO A 20 2.32 3.02 -19.83
N HIS A 21 3.37 3.79 -19.50
CA HIS A 21 4.54 3.94 -20.36
C HIS A 21 5.41 2.67 -20.36
N ILE A 22 5.31 1.86 -19.29
CA ILE A 22 6.00 0.58 -19.10
C ILE A 22 5.00 -0.42 -18.52
N HIS A 23 5.09 -1.67 -18.98
CA HIS A 23 4.33 -2.81 -18.47
C HIS A 23 5.32 -3.83 -17.89
N ASP A 24 5.67 -3.66 -16.61
CA ASP A 24 6.45 -4.65 -15.89
C ASP A 24 5.51 -5.65 -15.22
N GLU A 25 5.81 -6.94 -15.39
CA GLU A 25 5.16 -7.99 -14.62
C GLU A 25 5.68 -7.96 -13.19
N ILE A 26 4.76 -8.04 -12.22
CA ILE A 26 5.04 -8.11 -10.78
C ILE A 26 4.43 -9.39 -10.23
N VAL A 27 5.14 -10.08 -9.33
CA VAL A 27 4.62 -11.29 -8.69
C VAL A 27 3.35 -10.99 -7.88
N GLY A 28 2.29 -11.75 -8.15
CA GLY A 28 0.97 -11.65 -7.49
C GLY A 28 0.83 -12.50 -6.22
N ASP A 29 1.76 -12.37 -5.27
CA ASP A 29 1.79 -13.17 -4.01
C ASP A 29 1.16 -12.45 -2.80
N GLY A 30 0.44 -11.35 -3.06
CA GLY A 30 -0.14 -10.47 -2.06
C GLY A 30 0.75 -9.31 -1.65
N ALA A 31 2.08 -9.42 -1.74
CA ALA A 31 2.99 -8.31 -1.51
C ALA A 31 3.25 -7.46 -2.77
N CYS A 32 2.40 -7.59 -3.81
CA CYS A 32 2.58 -6.98 -5.11
C CYS A 32 2.76 -5.46 -5.06
N PHE A 33 2.12 -4.76 -4.12
CA PHE A 33 2.34 -3.33 -3.91
C PHE A 33 3.78 -3.01 -3.48
N PHE A 34 4.30 -3.69 -2.45
CA PHE A 34 5.66 -3.48 -1.97
C PHE A 34 6.71 -3.93 -3.00
N ARG A 35 6.40 -4.99 -3.77
CA ARG A 35 7.21 -5.43 -4.91
C ARG A 35 7.27 -4.39 -6.00
N THR A 36 6.13 -3.77 -6.32
CA THR A 36 6.04 -2.67 -7.28
C THR A 36 6.89 -1.49 -6.83
N LEU A 37 6.79 -1.10 -5.54
CA LEU A 37 7.64 -0.03 -4.99
C LEU A 37 9.13 -0.39 -5.04
N SER A 38 9.49 -1.60 -4.61
CA SER A 38 10.87 -2.08 -4.67
C SER A 38 11.40 -2.02 -6.11
N LYS A 39 10.61 -2.50 -7.07
CA LYS A 39 10.96 -2.49 -8.49
C LYS A 39 11.13 -1.07 -9.02
N ALA A 40 10.21 -0.17 -8.69
CA ALA A 40 10.27 1.23 -9.12
C ALA A 40 11.49 1.98 -8.55
N ILE A 41 11.85 1.72 -7.29
CA ILE A 41 12.94 2.44 -6.60
C ILE A 41 14.31 1.82 -6.92
N THR A 42 14.38 0.49 -7.01
CA THR A 42 15.68 -0.25 -7.05
C THR A 42 15.90 -1.06 -8.33
N GLY A 43 14.92 -1.13 -9.23
CA GLY A 43 14.96 -1.96 -10.43
C GLY A 43 14.70 -3.45 -10.19
N THR A 44 14.49 -3.88 -8.94
CA THR A 44 14.22 -5.28 -8.55
C THR A 44 13.10 -5.40 -7.51
N GLU A 45 12.36 -6.51 -7.52
CA GLU A 45 11.35 -6.81 -6.49
C GLU A 45 11.96 -7.33 -5.18
N ALA A 46 13.25 -7.72 -5.18
CA ALA A 46 13.88 -8.48 -4.10
C ALA A 46 13.84 -7.77 -2.72
N ASN A 47 13.69 -6.45 -2.70
CA ASN A 47 13.70 -5.65 -1.49
C ASN A 47 12.29 -5.34 -0.95
N HIS A 48 11.23 -6.00 -1.47
CA HIS A 48 9.85 -5.67 -1.12
C HIS A 48 9.56 -5.69 0.39
N TYR A 49 10.10 -6.67 1.13
CA TYR A 49 9.90 -6.74 2.57
C TYR A 49 10.62 -5.60 3.31
N ALA A 50 11.83 -5.25 2.89
CA ALA A 50 12.56 -4.10 3.44
C ALA A 50 11.79 -2.79 3.20
N VAL A 51 11.20 -2.61 2.01
CA VAL A 51 10.32 -1.47 1.72
C VAL A 51 9.13 -1.44 2.69
N CYS A 52 8.46 -2.56 2.91
CA CYS A 52 7.34 -2.64 3.86
C CYS A 52 7.78 -2.22 5.28
N VAL A 53 8.89 -2.77 5.77
CA VAL A 53 9.44 -2.44 7.10
C VAL A 53 9.78 -0.96 7.20
N SER A 54 10.39 -0.35 6.17
CA SER A 54 10.68 1.09 6.16
C SER A 54 9.41 1.95 6.25
N LEU A 55 8.31 1.55 5.59
CA LEU A 55 7.03 2.25 5.73
C LEU A 55 6.46 2.11 7.15
N ILE A 56 6.56 0.93 7.76
CA ILE A 56 6.13 0.70 9.15
C ILE A 56 6.91 1.59 10.13
N GLU A 57 8.24 1.61 10.00
CA GLU A 57 9.11 2.44 10.83
C GLU A 57 8.80 3.93 10.66
N PHE A 58 8.57 4.37 9.42
CA PHE A 58 8.19 5.75 9.14
C PHE A 58 6.86 6.13 9.80
N MET A 59 5.85 5.26 9.75
CA MET A 59 4.55 5.49 10.41
C MET A 59 4.65 5.53 11.93
N LEU A 60 5.53 4.72 12.52
CA LEU A 60 5.70 4.63 13.98
C LEU A 60 6.68 5.68 14.53
N HIS A 61 7.40 6.39 13.67
CA HIS A 61 8.33 7.43 14.09
C HIS A 61 7.59 8.54 14.87
N PRO A 62 8.13 9.04 16.00
CA PRO A 62 7.45 10.02 16.85
C PRO A 62 6.99 11.29 16.11
N ALA A 63 7.76 11.74 15.12
CA ALA A 63 7.42 12.91 14.32
C ALA A 63 6.21 12.70 13.38
N ASN A 64 5.85 11.46 13.08
CA ASN A 64 4.90 11.10 12.03
C ASN A 64 3.64 10.42 12.58
N VAL A 65 3.77 9.71 13.70
CA VAL A 65 2.73 8.81 14.23
C VAL A 65 1.40 9.51 14.45
N LEU A 66 1.40 10.79 14.84
CA LEU A 66 0.17 11.57 15.01
C LEU A 66 -0.56 11.81 13.69
N ALA A 67 0.17 12.18 12.63
CA ALA A 67 -0.41 12.44 11.31
C ALA A 67 -1.04 11.17 10.73
N PHE A 68 -0.31 10.05 10.80
CA PHE A 68 -0.78 8.76 10.34
C PHE A 68 -1.91 8.19 11.21
N GLY A 69 -1.84 8.33 12.53
CA GLY A 69 -2.94 7.97 13.42
C GLY A 69 -4.23 8.72 13.11
N ARG A 70 -4.16 9.99 12.68
CA ARG A 70 -5.33 10.79 12.27
C ARG A 70 -5.95 10.33 10.95
N LEU A 71 -5.13 9.83 10.02
CA LEU A 71 -5.64 9.22 8.79
C LEU A 71 -6.47 7.95 9.09
N LEU A 72 -6.10 7.17 10.11
CA LEU A 72 -6.88 6.02 10.56
C LEU A 72 -8.09 6.41 11.40
N ARG A 73 -7.96 7.45 12.24
CA ARG A 73 -8.98 7.91 13.18
C ARG A 73 -8.88 9.43 13.36
N GLN A 74 -9.78 10.16 12.70
CA GLN A 74 -9.77 11.63 12.65
C GLN A 74 -9.77 12.32 14.03
N SER A 75 -10.39 11.72 15.04
CA SER A 75 -10.51 12.30 16.39
C SER A 75 -9.27 12.10 17.28
N VAL A 76 -8.18 11.52 16.77
CA VAL A 76 -6.97 11.28 17.55
C VAL A 76 -6.22 12.59 17.78
N ALA A 77 -6.16 13.00 19.06
CA ALA A 77 -5.49 14.23 19.49
C ALA A 77 -4.10 13.99 20.11
N TYR A 78 -3.82 12.80 20.63
CA TYR A 78 -2.61 12.49 21.37
C TYR A 78 -1.82 11.33 20.77
N ASP A 79 -0.49 11.43 20.79
CA ASP A 79 0.45 10.47 20.20
C ASP A 79 0.24 9.04 20.69
N ILE A 80 -0.05 8.85 21.99
CA ILE A 80 -0.30 7.51 22.55
C ILE A 80 -1.50 6.80 21.88
N TYR A 81 -2.56 7.55 21.56
CA TYR A 81 -3.72 7.00 20.88
C TYR A 81 -3.46 6.83 19.38
N ALA A 82 -2.66 7.71 18.79
CA ALA A 82 -2.20 7.60 17.42
C ALA A 82 -1.37 6.34 17.21
N GLN A 83 -0.39 6.13 18.08
CA GLN A 83 0.45 4.94 18.09
C GLN A 83 -0.39 3.67 18.24
N LYS A 84 -1.35 3.64 19.17
CA LYS A 84 -2.27 2.51 19.31
C LYS A 84 -3.07 2.25 18.04
N ALA A 85 -3.53 3.29 17.35
CA ALA A 85 -4.27 3.16 16.10
C ALA A 85 -3.39 2.61 14.97
N VAL A 86 -2.19 3.17 14.78
CA VAL A 86 -1.22 2.74 13.77
C VAL A 86 -0.77 1.29 14.02
N THR A 87 -0.39 0.94 15.25
CA THR A 87 -0.04 -0.44 15.63
C THR A 87 -1.21 -1.40 15.42
N SER A 88 -2.45 -0.98 15.74
CA SER A 88 -3.63 -1.80 15.49
C SER A 88 -3.87 -2.04 13.99
N HIS A 89 -3.57 -1.06 13.13
CA HIS A 89 -3.60 -1.25 11.68
C HIS A 89 -2.52 -2.23 11.23
N ILE A 90 -1.26 -2.00 11.59
CA ILE A 90 -0.12 -2.89 11.27
C ILE A 90 -0.45 -4.35 11.60
N ASN A 91 -1.01 -4.60 12.79
CA ASN A 91 -1.33 -5.95 13.24
C ASN A 91 -2.51 -6.57 12.48
N ARG A 92 -3.59 -5.80 12.25
CA ARG A 92 -4.77 -6.30 11.52
C ARG A 92 -4.44 -6.59 10.05
N SER A 93 -3.65 -5.73 9.44
CA SER A 93 -3.18 -5.85 8.06
C SER A 93 -1.96 -6.77 7.94
N ARG A 94 -1.46 -7.32 9.05
CA ARG A 94 -0.31 -8.25 9.08
C ARG A 94 0.90 -7.72 8.30
N LEU A 95 1.25 -6.44 8.44
CA LEU A 95 2.28 -5.80 7.60
C LEU A 95 3.68 -6.41 7.77
N TYR A 96 3.97 -7.05 8.92
CA TYR A 96 5.19 -7.82 9.13
C TYR A 96 5.22 -9.18 8.40
N SER A 97 4.16 -9.56 7.70
CA SER A 97 4.15 -10.75 6.85
C SER A 97 4.71 -10.41 5.47
N GLU A 98 5.59 -11.27 4.96
CA GLU A 98 6.18 -11.11 3.63
C GLU A 98 5.17 -11.14 2.46
N THR A 99 3.94 -11.61 2.70
CA THR A 99 2.92 -11.87 1.66
C THR A 99 1.60 -11.12 1.90
N THR A 100 1.66 -9.98 2.60
CA THR A 100 0.45 -9.23 2.93
C THR A 100 0.04 -8.22 1.86
N TRP A 101 -1.29 -8.06 1.70
CA TRP A 101 -1.89 -7.06 0.83
C TRP A 101 -1.85 -5.69 1.50
N SER A 102 -1.37 -4.70 0.76
CA SER A 102 -1.45 -3.31 1.18
C SER A 102 -2.86 -2.75 1.00
N THR A 103 -3.11 -1.62 1.66
CA THR A 103 -4.31 -0.80 1.46
C THR A 103 -3.92 0.57 0.92
N GLU A 104 -4.91 1.42 0.63
CA GLU A 104 -4.70 2.83 0.28
C GLU A 104 -3.87 3.57 1.34
N TYR A 105 -3.88 3.09 2.58
CA TYR A 105 -3.13 3.67 3.68
C TYR A 105 -1.61 3.61 3.42
N GLU A 106 -1.09 2.45 3.03
CA GLU A 106 0.32 2.29 2.67
C GLU A 106 0.70 3.10 1.43
N VAL A 107 -0.25 3.38 0.53
CA VAL A 107 -0.04 4.28 -0.62
C VAL A 107 0.25 5.70 -0.15
N PHE A 108 -0.54 6.24 0.79
CA PHE A 108 -0.30 7.56 1.35
C PHE A 108 1.04 7.64 2.10
N VAL A 109 1.40 6.59 2.83
CA VAL A 109 2.69 6.51 3.53
C VAL A 109 3.83 6.51 2.51
N ALA A 110 3.78 5.65 1.50
CA ALA A 110 4.80 5.57 0.46
C ALA A 110 4.97 6.90 -0.29
N ALA A 111 3.87 7.57 -0.63
CA ALA A 111 3.91 8.89 -1.26
C ALA A 111 4.54 9.98 -0.38
N THR A 112 4.49 9.81 0.94
CA THR A 112 5.14 10.73 1.89
C THR A 112 6.63 10.40 2.06
N VAL A 113 7.00 9.12 2.00
CA VAL A 113 8.38 8.66 2.17
C VAL A 113 9.24 8.92 0.93
N PHE A 114 8.71 8.67 -0.27
CA PHE A 114 9.47 8.66 -1.52
C PHE A 114 9.26 9.93 -2.38
N GLN A 115 9.33 11.12 -1.76
CA GLN A 115 9.19 12.41 -2.43
C GLN A 115 10.32 12.72 -3.42
#